data_AF-A0A0D2RA17-F1
#
_entry.id   AF-A0A0D2RA17-F1
#
_cell.length_a   1.000
_cell.length_b   1.000
_cell.length_c   1.000
_cell.angle_alpha   90.00
_cell.angle_beta   90.00
_cell.angle_gamma   90.00
#
_symmetry.space_group_name_H-M   'P 1'
#
loop_
_entity.id
_entity.type
_entity.pdbx_description
1 polymer ?
#
loop_
_entity_poly.entity_id
_entity_poly.type
_entity_poly.pdbx_seq_one_letter_code
_entity_poly.pdbx_strand_id
1 'polypeptide(L)'
;MGVFTYESEIVTAIPPAKMFKACILDGDTLIPKIVPQVFNSVEYLEGNGEPGSIRKVTFAQGNQFNYMKQKVEALNTEKFEYIYSEIKLEDSPGGGSICKTSSKYYTIGDIELKEEAIKAGKEKASGVLFKSIEAYLVANPNAY
;
A
#
# COMPACT_ATOMS: atom_id res chain seq x y z
N MET A 1 25.45 -3.15 7.57
CA MET A 1 24.22 -2.56 7.03
C MET A 1 23.22 -3.69 6.86
N GLY A 2 22.11 -3.66 7.61
CA GLY A 2 21.08 -4.70 7.54
C GLY A 2 20.07 -4.38 6.45
N VAL A 3 19.85 -5.31 5.53
CA VAL A 3 18.68 -5.28 4.65
C VAL A 3 17.59 -6.03 5.40
N PHE A 4 16.51 -5.33 5.73
CA PHE A 4 15.35 -5.93 6.40
C PHE A 4 14.30 -6.27 5.34
N THR A 5 14.06 -7.57 5.15
CA THR A 5 12.95 -8.09 4.37
C THR A 5 11.78 -8.36 5.32
N TYR A 6 10.61 -7.81 5.01
CA TYR A 6 9.39 -8.09 5.74
C TYR A 6 8.52 -9.02 4.90
N GLU A 7 8.25 -10.21 5.44
CA GLU A 7 7.31 -11.17 4.88
C GLU A 7 6.13 -11.29 5.84
N SER A 8 4.92 -11.26 5.29
CA SER A 8 3.67 -11.44 6.02
C SER A 8 2.78 -12.33 5.19
N GLU A 9 2.23 -13.35 5.84
CA GLU A 9 1.34 -14.30 5.21
C GLU A 9 -0.04 -14.21 5.87
N ILE A 10 -1.08 -14.12 5.05
CA ILE A 10 -2.48 -14.10 5.50
C ILE A 10 -3.22 -15.20 4.76
N VAL A 11 -3.83 -16.12 5.50
CA VAL A 11 -4.63 -17.22 4.95
C VAL A 11 -6.07 -16.74 4.77
N THR A 12 -6.66 -17.03 3.60
CA THR A 12 -8.07 -16.74 3.27
C THR A 12 -8.73 -17.93 2.60
N ALA A 13 -10.05 -18.05 2.77
CA ALA A 13 -10.87 -18.99 2.02
C ALA A 13 -11.29 -18.46 0.62
N ILE A 14 -10.97 -17.20 0.30
CA ILE A 14 -11.31 -16.58 -0.99
C ILE A 14 -10.35 -17.07 -2.08
N PRO A 15 -10.84 -17.47 -3.27
CA PRO A 15 -9.98 -17.86 -4.39
C PRO A 15 -8.96 -16.78 -4.77
N PRO A 16 -7.69 -17.13 -5.08
CA PRO A 16 -6.64 -16.17 -5.37
C PRO A 16 -7.00 -15.14 -6.44
N ALA A 17 -7.62 -15.58 -7.54
CA ALA A 17 -8.04 -14.69 -8.63
C ALA A 17 -9.05 -13.63 -8.17
N LYS A 18 -10.01 -14.03 -7.32
CA LYS A 18 -11.04 -13.15 -6.79
C LYS A 18 -10.44 -12.13 -5.83
N MET A 19 -9.55 -12.60 -4.95
CA MET A 19 -8.87 -11.73 -3.98
C MET A 19 -7.91 -10.76 -4.67
N PHE A 20 -7.14 -11.22 -5.67
CA PHE A 20 -6.23 -10.38 -6.43
C PHE A 20 -6.97 -9.28 -7.18
N LYS A 21 -8.09 -9.61 -7.82
CA LYS A 21 -8.94 -8.63 -8.49
C LYS A 21 -9.47 -7.57 -7.51
N ALA A 22 -10.05 -7.99 -6.39
CA ALA A 22 -10.61 -7.06 -5.40
C ALA A 22 -9.55 -6.19 -4.70
N CYS A 23 -8.39 -6.75 -4.35
CA CYS A 23 -7.34 -6.06 -3.61
C CYS A 23 -6.46 -5.18 -4.49
N ILE A 24 -6.12 -5.64 -5.70
CA ILE A 24 -5.08 -5.04 -6.52
C ILE A 24 -5.68 -4.31 -7.71
N LEU A 25 -6.47 -5.02 -8.53
CA LEU A 25 -6.98 -4.47 -9.80
C LEU A 25 -8.08 -3.44 -9.57
N ASP A 26 -9.01 -3.73 -8.67
CA ASP A 26 -10.15 -2.87 -8.34
C ASP A 26 -9.98 -2.16 -6.98
N GLY A 27 -8.85 -2.41 -6.31
CA GLY A 27 -8.56 -1.95 -4.96
C GLY A 27 -8.63 -0.43 -4.81
N ASP A 28 -8.21 0.32 -5.84
CA ASP A 28 -8.19 1.78 -5.82
C ASP A 28 -9.61 2.38 -5.66
N THR A 29 -10.63 1.65 -6.11
CA THR A 29 -12.04 2.06 -5.97
C THR A 29 -12.75 1.36 -4.81
N LEU A 30 -12.37 0.12 -4.53
CA LEU A 30 -13.03 -0.71 -3.53
C LEU A 30 -12.57 -0.37 -2.11
N ILE A 31 -11.26 -0.21 -1.91
CA ILE A 31 -10.66 0.00 -0.58
C ILE A 31 -11.19 1.26 0.11
N PRO A 32 -11.25 2.44 -0.55
CA PRO A 32 -11.80 3.63 0.09
C PRO A 32 -13.29 3.50 0.47
N LYS A 33 -14.04 2.63 -0.21
CA LYS A 33 -15.45 2.37 0.11
C LYS A 33 -15.62 1.42 1.29
N ILE A 34 -14.77 0.40 1.40
CA ILE A 34 -14.85 -0.59 2.48
C ILE A 34 -14.26 -0.03 3.78
N VAL A 35 -13.17 0.75 3.68
CA VAL A 35 -12.44 1.27 4.85
C VAL A 35 -12.26 2.81 4.76
N PRO A 36 -13.36 3.58 4.63
CA PRO A 36 -13.31 5.03 4.46
C PRO A 36 -12.67 5.76 5.65
N GLN A 37 -12.67 5.13 6.83
CA GLN A 37 -12.04 5.66 8.05
C GLN A 37 -10.51 5.64 8.00
N VAL A 38 -9.91 4.86 7.09
CA VAL A 38 -8.45 4.81 6.90
C VAL A 38 -8.05 5.42 5.56
N PHE A 39 -8.75 5.07 4.49
CA PHE A 39 -8.42 5.47 3.13
C PHE A 39 -9.52 6.36 2.55
N ASN A 40 -9.15 7.55 2.09
CA ASN A 40 -10.09 8.50 1.49
C ASN A 40 -10.15 8.34 -0.03
N SER A 41 -9.00 8.26 -0.70
CA SER A 41 -8.94 8.09 -2.15
C SER A 41 -7.63 7.47 -2.62
N VAL A 42 -7.65 6.90 -3.83
CA VAL A 42 -6.45 6.51 -4.57
C VAL A 42 -6.52 7.14 -5.96
N GLU A 43 -5.44 7.79 -6.37
CA GLU A 43 -5.38 8.55 -7.62
C GLU A 43 -4.07 8.24 -8.35
N TYR A 44 -4.12 7.94 -9.65
CA TYR A 44 -2.91 7.84 -10.46
C TYR A 44 -2.40 9.24 -10.79
N LEU A 45 -1.13 9.50 -10.43
CA LEU A 45 -0.40 10.69 -10.82
C LEU A 45 0.29 10.49 -12.18
N GLU A 46 0.77 9.27 -12.44
CA GLU A 46 1.39 8.85 -13.69
C GLU A 46 0.99 7.40 -13.99
N GLY A 47 0.73 7.08 -15.26
CA GLY A 47 0.30 5.75 -15.68
C GLY A 47 -1.13 5.39 -15.23
N ASN A 48 -1.52 4.14 -15.42
CA ASN A 48 -2.86 3.64 -15.08
C ASN A 48 -2.84 2.20 -14.52
N GLY A 49 -1.79 1.86 -13.77
CA GLY A 49 -1.64 0.58 -13.06
C GLY A 49 -0.61 -0.37 -13.64
N GLU A 50 -0.06 -0.07 -14.83
CA GLU A 50 1.08 -0.77 -15.41
C GLU A 50 2.38 -0.50 -14.64
N PRO A 51 3.39 -1.38 -14.75
CA PRO A 51 4.73 -1.12 -14.23
C PRO A 51 5.27 0.24 -14.67
N GLY A 52 5.72 1.04 -13.69
CA GLY A 52 6.11 2.43 -13.88
C GLY A 52 5.08 3.43 -13.33
N SER A 53 3.81 3.04 -13.22
CA SER A 53 2.75 3.93 -12.73
C SER A 53 3.03 4.45 -11.33
N ILE A 54 2.69 5.72 -11.08
CA ILE A 54 2.75 6.35 -9.76
C ILE A 54 1.34 6.66 -9.31
N ARG A 55 0.93 6.09 -8.18
CA ARG A 55 -0.34 6.40 -7.53
C ARG A 55 -0.15 7.09 -6.19
N LYS A 56 -1.07 7.96 -5.84
CA LYS A 56 -1.18 8.63 -4.55
C LYS A 56 -2.36 8.04 -3.80
N VAL A 57 -2.09 7.52 -2.62
CA VAL A 57 -3.11 7.04 -1.68
C VAL A 57 -3.28 8.11 -0.62
N THR A 58 -4.46 8.70 -0.54
CA THR A 58 -4.82 9.71 0.46
C THR A 58 -5.51 9.02 1.63
N PHE A 59 -5.02 9.29 2.84
CA PHE A 59 -5.59 8.75 4.07
C PHE A 59 -6.69 9.66 4.61
N ALA A 60 -7.58 9.09 5.41
CA ALA A 60 -8.60 9.85 6.11
C ALA A 60 -7.98 10.82 7.14
N GLN A 61 -8.70 11.89 7.46
CA GLN A 61 -8.24 12.92 8.39
C GLN A 61 -8.02 12.33 9.80
N GLY A 62 -6.94 12.72 10.48
CA GLY A 62 -6.57 12.20 11.80
C GLY A 62 -5.56 11.03 11.79
N ASN A 63 -5.18 10.54 10.61
CA ASN A 63 -4.03 9.65 10.47
C ASN A 63 -2.71 10.42 10.58
N GLN A 64 -1.63 9.72 10.97
CA GLN A 64 -0.30 10.32 11.12
C GLN A 64 0.24 10.94 9.82
N PHE A 65 -0.20 10.43 8.66
CA PHE A 65 0.19 10.92 7.35
C PHE A 65 -1.05 11.28 6.53
N ASN A 66 -0.96 12.37 5.76
CA ASN A 66 -2.08 12.80 4.89
C ASN A 66 -2.18 11.95 3.62
N TYR A 67 -1.04 11.55 3.04
CA TYR A 67 -1.00 10.72 1.84
C TYR A 67 0.31 9.92 1.77
N MET A 68 0.34 8.90 0.92
CA MET A 68 1.55 8.20 0.48
C MET A 68 1.56 8.10 -1.04
N LYS A 69 2.75 8.12 -1.67
CA LYS A 69 2.89 7.79 -3.09
C LYS A 69 3.47 6.39 -3.22
N GLN A 70 3.02 5.65 -4.23
CA GLN A 70 3.48 4.32 -4.55
C GLN A 70 3.80 4.26 -6.03
N LYS A 71 4.89 3.58 -6.38
CA LYS A 71 5.23 3.25 -7.76
C LYS A 71 5.02 1.76 -7.99
N VAL A 72 4.30 1.41 -9.06
CA VAL A 72 4.16 0.02 -9.50
C VAL A 72 5.49 -0.42 -10.11
N GLU A 73 6.10 -1.46 -9.56
CA GLU A 73 7.35 -2.04 -10.09
C GLU A 73 7.05 -3.23 -11.00
N ALA A 74 6.07 -4.05 -10.63
CA ALA A 74 5.63 -5.18 -11.42
C ALA A 74 4.16 -5.50 -11.16
N LEU A 75 3.47 -5.97 -12.21
CA LEU A 75 2.12 -6.51 -12.14
C LEU A 75 2.08 -7.75 -13.04
N ASN A 76 1.81 -8.91 -12.45
CA ASN A 76 1.62 -10.17 -13.17
C ASN A 76 0.29 -10.80 -12.74
N THR A 77 -0.72 -10.66 -13.60
CA THR A 77 -2.07 -11.14 -13.35
C THR A 77 -2.19 -12.66 -13.41
N GLU A 78 -1.34 -13.35 -14.18
CA GLU A 78 -1.33 -14.81 -14.28
C GLU A 78 -0.77 -15.46 -13.00
N LYS A 79 0.22 -14.82 -12.39
CA LYS A 79 0.88 -15.28 -11.16
C LYS A 79 0.34 -14.63 -9.88
N PHE A 80 -0.65 -13.75 -10.00
CA PHE A 80 -1.19 -12.95 -8.89
C PHE A 80 -0.11 -12.19 -8.12
N GLU A 81 0.87 -11.64 -8.85
CA GLU A 81 1.99 -10.91 -8.28
C GLU A 81 1.81 -9.41 -8.54
N TYR A 82 1.98 -8.61 -7.49
CA TYR A 82 1.98 -7.16 -7.57
C TYR A 82 3.06 -6.61 -6.67
N ILE A 83 4.02 -5.90 -7.26
CA ILE A 83 5.16 -5.33 -6.56
C ILE A 83 5.08 -3.82 -6.70
N TYR A 84 5.20 -3.12 -5.57
CA TYR A 84 5.24 -1.66 -5.54
C TYR A 84 6.32 -1.16 -4.57
N SER A 85 6.88 0.01 -4.89
CA SER A 85 7.76 0.76 -4.01
C SER A 85 7.01 1.92 -3.38
N GLU A 86 7.27 2.23 -2.12
CA GLU A 86 6.79 3.47 -1.50
C GLU A 86 7.73 4.62 -1.85
N ILE A 87 7.14 5.73 -2.32
CA ILE A 87 7.85 6.99 -2.53
C ILE A 87 7.51 7.90 -1.34
N LYS A 88 8.49 8.15 -0.49
CA LYS A 88 8.39 9.13 0.60
C LYS A 88 8.96 10.46 0.12
N LEU A 89 8.13 11.51 0.19
CA LEU A 89 8.54 12.87 -0.06
C LEU A 89 8.56 13.59 1.29
N GLU A 90 9.75 14.02 1.72
CA GLU A 90 9.93 14.85 2.91
C GLU A 90 10.26 16.28 2.47
N ASP A 91 9.71 17.26 3.18
CA ASP A 91 10.08 18.66 3.01
C ASP A 91 11.53 18.86 3.47
N SER A 92 12.36 19.46 2.61
CA SER A 92 13.67 19.95 3.00
C SER A 92 13.53 21.30 3.71
N PRO A 93 14.28 21.55 4.81
CA PRO A 93 14.35 22.87 5.46
C PRO A 93 14.75 24.02 4.52
N GLY A 94 15.28 23.72 3.33
CA GLY A 94 15.67 24.71 2.30
C GLY A 94 14.63 24.96 1.19
N GLY A 95 13.39 24.47 1.31
CA GLY A 95 12.33 24.73 0.32
C GLY A 95 12.37 23.87 -0.96
N GLY A 96 13.06 22.72 -0.91
CA GLY A 96 13.04 21.70 -1.96
C GLY A 96 12.40 20.38 -1.50
N SER A 97 12.19 19.44 -2.42
CA SER A 97 11.67 18.10 -2.08
C SER A 97 12.79 17.05 -2.07
N ILE A 98 12.83 16.19 -1.05
CA ILE A 98 13.70 15.00 -1.03
C ILE A 98 12.85 13.79 -1.44
N CYS A 99 13.16 13.20 -2.61
CA CYS A 99 12.52 11.98 -3.08
C CYS A 99 13.28 10.76 -2.57
N LYS A 100 12.71 10.05 -1.58
CA LYS A 100 13.20 8.75 -1.11
C LYS A 100 12.31 7.65 -1.68
N THR A 101 12.78 6.97 -2.71
CA THR A 101 12.13 5.76 -3.27
C THR A 101 12.65 4.54 -2.52
N SER A 102 11.77 3.78 -1.85
CA SER A 102 12.20 2.55 -1.18
C SER A 102 11.88 1.30 -1.99
N SER A 103 12.93 0.64 -2.44
CA SER A 103 13.02 -0.82 -2.47
C SER A 103 14.37 -1.13 -1.83
N LYS A 104 14.35 -1.32 -0.49
CA LYS A 104 15.49 -1.24 0.47
C LYS A 104 15.89 0.20 0.83
N TYR A 105 15.96 0.47 2.12
CA TYR A 105 16.29 1.77 2.71
C TYR A 105 17.76 1.81 3.13
N TYR A 106 18.52 2.79 2.64
CA TYR A 106 19.81 3.18 3.23
C TYR A 106 19.63 4.51 3.96
N THR A 107 20.05 4.59 5.21
CA THR A 107 20.04 5.82 6.01
C THR A 107 21.37 6.56 5.86
N ILE A 108 21.31 7.90 5.72
CA ILE A 108 22.40 8.80 6.09
C ILE A 108 21.84 9.73 7.18
N GLY A 109 22.41 9.67 8.39
CA GLY A 109 22.07 10.51 9.54
C GLY A 109 21.45 9.77 10.74
N ASP A 110 21.81 10.21 11.95
CA ASP A 110 21.43 9.63 13.24
C ASP A 110 19.97 9.95 13.64
N ILE A 111 19.02 9.27 13.00
CA ILE A 111 17.63 9.22 13.48
C ILE A 111 17.26 7.75 13.74
N GLU A 112 17.05 7.41 15.01
CA GLU A 112 16.44 6.14 15.42
C GLU A 112 14.96 6.12 15.00
N LEU A 113 14.68 5.58 13.82
CA LEU A 113 13.37 5.06 13.49
C LEU A 113 13.12 3.83 14.37
N LYS A 114 12.13 3.87 15.27
CA LYS A 114 11.66 2.69 16.01
C LYS A 114 10.96 1.74 15.05
N GLU A 115 11.76 0.93 14.37
CA GLU A 115 11.41 0.01 13.29
C GLU A 115 10.22 -0.89 13.63
N GLU A 116 10.15 -1.34 14.88
CA GLU A 116 9.07 -2.19 15.41
C GLU A 116 7.70 -1.50 15.36
N ALA A 117 7.62 -0.21 15.65
CA ALA A 117 6.36 0.52 15.67
C ALA A 117 5.81 0.75 14.25
N ILE A 118 6.70 0.97 13.28
CA ILE A 118 6.34 1.14 11.86
C ILE A 118 5.89 -0.20 11.28
N LYS A 119 6.61 -1.28 11.59
CA LYS A 119 6.28 -2.63 11.17
C LYS A 119 4.92 -3.07 11.74
N ALA A 120 4.70 -2.89 13.03
CA ALA A 120 3.43 -3.22 13.69
C ALA A 120 2.26 -2.38 13.16
N GLY A 121 2.48 -1.09 12.89
CA GLY A 121 1.47 -0.22 12.28
C GLY A 121 1.08 -0.67 10.87
N LYS A 122 2.08 -1.03 10.04
CA LYS A 122 1.86 -1.52 8.67
C LYS A 122 1.18 -2.88 8.66
N GLU A 123 1.60 -3.82 9.51
CA GLU A 123 0.98 -5.14 9.64
C GLU A 123 -0.48 -5.05 10.07
N LYS A 124 -0.77 -4.23 11.09
CA LYS A 124 -2.15 -4.02 11.55
C LYS A 124 -3.01 -3.39 10.45
N ALA A 125 -2.49 -2.40 9.72
CA ALA A 125 -3.21 -1.78 8.61
C ALA A 125 -3.47 -2.76 7.46
N SER A 126 -2.46 -3.54 7.04
CA SER A 126 -2.59 -4.57 6.00
C SER A 126 -3.54 -5.69 6.42
N GLY A 127 -3.47 -6.14 7.67
CA GLY A 127 -4.37 -7.17 8.20
C GLY A 127 -5.83 -6.70 8.30
N VAL A 128 -6.07 -5.46 8.76
CA VAL A 128 -7.41 -4.86 8.79
C VAL A 128 -7.96 -4.68 7.38
N LEU A 129 -7.15 -4.20 6.44
CA LEU A 129 -7.53 -4.05 5.04
C LEU A 129 -7.95 -5.40 4.44
N PHE A 130 -7.09 -6.41 4.57
CA PHE A 130 -7.31 -7.72 3.97
C PHE A 130 -8.58 -8.39 4.52
N LYS A 131 -8.78 -8.35 5.85
CA LYS A 131 -10.01 -8.86 6.47
C LYS A 131 -11.27 -8.10 6.03
N SER A 132 -11.16 -6.79 5.81
CA SER A 132 -12.31 -5.99 5.38
C SER A 132 -12.72 -6.33 3.95
N ILE A 133 -11.75 -6.58 3.06
CA ILE A 133 -12.01 -7.04 1.69
C ILE A 133 -12.56 -8.46 1.70
N GLU A 134 -11.99 -9.37 2.49
CA GLU A 134 -12.52 -10.73 2.65
C GLU A 134 -13.98 -10.71 3.11
N ALA A 135 -14.31 -9.95 4.15
CA ALA A 135 -15.68 -9.80 4.63
C ALA A 135 -16.63 -9.26 3.54
N TYR A 136 -16.17 -8.29 2.74
CA TYR A 136 -16.93 -7.79 1.60
C TYR A 136 -17.19 -8.88 0.56
N LEU A 137 -16.19 -9.70 0.20
CA LEU A 137 -16.33 -10.76 -0.80
C LEU A 137 -17.20 -11.93 -0.31
N VAL A 138 -17.20 -12.21 0.99
CA VAL A 138 -18.10 -13.19 1.62
C VAL A 138 -19.54 -12.68 1.59
N ALA A 139 -19.77 -11.40 1.93
CA ALA A 139 -21.10 -10.80 1.91
C ALA A 139 -21.65 -10.61 0.48
N ASN A 140 -20.75 -10.53 -0.52
CA ASN A 140 -21.09 -10.31 -1.92
C ASN A 140 -20.55 -11.46 -2.80
N PRO A 141 -21.13 -12.67 -2.73
CA PRO A 141 -20.58 -13.85 -3.40
C PRO A 141 -20.54 -13.72 -4.92
N ASN A 142 -21.41 -12.91 -5.51
CA ASN A 142 -21.48 -12.64 -6.96
C ASN A 142 -20.59 -11.46 -7.41
N ALA A 143 -19.96 -10.74 -6.49
CA ALA A 143 -19.00 -9.70 -6.85
C ALA A 143 -17.70 -10.37 -7.31
N TYR A 144 -17.20 -9.99 -8.49
CA TYR A 144 -15.97 -10.47 -9.14
C TYR A 144 -15.99 -11.90 -9.66
#